data_AF-A0A1L9GZE8-F1
#
_entry.id   AF-A0A1L9GZE8-F1
#
_cell.length_a   1.000
_cell.length_b   1.000
_cell.length_c   1.000
_cell.angle_alpha   90.00
_cell.angle_beta   90.00
_cell.angle_gamma   90.00
#
_symmetry.space_group_name_H-M   'P 1'
#
loop_
_entity.id
_entity.type
_entity.pdbx_description
1 polymer ?
#
loop_
_entity_poly.entity_id
_entity_poly.type
_entity_poly.pdbx_seq_one_letter_code
_entity_poly.pdbx_strand_id
1 'polypeptide(L)'
;MSKPDKEEEALVELTRNALTDVLGREPSRQEVWKVHAGFKRMAFMLLDHMDHIKKHENENPDQETYPEDMDTDDSETADKEGTSLETGESSD
;
A
#
# COMPACT_ATOMS: atom_id res chain seq x y z
N MET A 1 -9.89 -11.12 30.85
CA MET A 1 -9.83 -11.20 29.38
C MET A 1 -11.01 -12.03 28.92
N SER A 2 -11.88 -11.49 28.06
CA SER A 2 -12.99 -12.27 27.48
C SER A 2 -12.43 -13.43 26.65
N LYS A 3 -13.17 -14.54 26.61
CA LYS A 3 -12.85 -15.63 25.68
C LYS A 3 -13.07 -15.13 24.24
N PRO A 4 -12.22 -15.57 23.29
CA PRO A 4 -12.49 -15.34 21.88
C PRO A 4 -13.85 -15.93 21.50
N ASP A 5 -14.53 -15.28 20.57
CA ASP A 5 -15.72 -15.86 19.94
C ASP A 5 -15.30 -16.99 18.96
N LYS A 6 -16.29 -17.76 18.49
CA LYS A 6 -16.03 -18.92 17.62
C LYS A 6 -15.37 -18.52 16.30
N GLU A 7 -15.64 -17.31 15.83
CA GLU A 7 -15.09 -16.76 14.58
C GLU A 7 -13.60 -16.44 14.75
N GLU A 8 -13.25 -15.81 15.87
CA GLU A 8 -11.87 -15.55 16.25
C GLU A 8 -11.08 -16.84 16.44
N GLU A 9 -11.67 -17.86 17.07
CA GLU A 9 -11.02 -19.17 17.21
C GLU A 9 -10.70 -19.80 15.84
N ALA A 10 -11.63 -19.73 14.89
CA ALA A 10 -11.42 -20.24 13.54
C ALA A 10 -10.32 -19.46 12.79
N LEU A 11 -10.24 -18.14 12.96
CA LEU A 11 -9.18 -17.32 12.35
C LEU A 11 -7.80 -17.59 12.94
N VAL A 12 -7.73 -17.83 14.26
CA VAL A 12 -6.50 -18.24 14.93
C VAL A 12 -6.05 -19.62 14.47
N GLU A 13 -6.98 -20.55 14.27
CA GLU A 13 -6.69 -21.88 13.74
C GLU A 13 -6.21 -21.84 12.28
N LEU A 14 -6.85 -21.02 11.43
CA LEU A 14 -6.39 -20.77 10.08
C LEU A 14 -4.96 -20.21 10.06
N THR A 15 -4.66 -19.26 10.94
CA THR A 15 -3.32 -18.69 11.07
C THR A 15 -2.30 -19.74 11.48
N ARG A 16 -2.65 -20.64 12.39
CA ARG A 16 -1.79 -21.76 12.82
C ARG A 16 -1.49 -22.71 11.67
N ASN A 17 -2.49 -23.07 10.86
CA ASN A 17 -2.32 -23.96 9.72
C ASN A 17 -1.39 -23.33 8.68
N ALA A 18 -1.65 -22.08 8.30
CA ALA A 18 -0.80 -21.35 7.36
C ALA A 18 0.65 -21.21 7.84
N LEU A 19 0.85 -20.92 9.13
CA LEU A 19 2.19 -20.88 9.74
C LEU A 19 2.88 -22.24 9.71
N THR A 20 2.14 -23.32 9.92
CA THR A 20 2.68 -24.69 9.88
C THR A 20 3.19 -25.03 8.49
N ASP A 21 2.43 -24.66 7.45
CA ASP A 21 2.80 -24.89 6.05
C ASP A 21 4.07 -24.11 5.66
N VAL A 22 4.21 -22.87 6.12
CA VAL A 22 5.38 -22.02 5.81
C VAL A 22 6.62 -22.43 6.60
N LEU A 23 6.46 -22.76 7.88
CA LEU A 23 7.59 -23.07 8.76
C LEU A 23 8.05 -24.53 8.65
N GLY A 24 7.21 -25.43 8.13
CA GLY A 24 7.47 -26.87 8.12
C GLY A 24 7.55 -27.49 9.52
N ARG A 25 7.04 -26.79 10.54
CA ARG A 25 7.00 -27.22 11.94
C ARG A 25 5.79 -26.64 12.65
N GLU A 26 5.47 -27.19 13.82
CA GLU A 26 4.43 -26.65 14.66
C GLU A 26 4.81 -25.25 15.19
N PRO A 27 3.98 -24.21 14.96
CA PRO A 27 4.23 -22.87 15.46
C PRO A 27 3.89 -22.75 16.94
N SER A 28 4.66 -21.94 17.65
CA SER A 28 4.37 -21.59 19.03
C SER A 28 3.15 -20.67 19.11
N ARG A 29 2.47 -20.69 20.26
CA ARG A 29 1.30 -19.83 20.52
C ARG A 29 1.62 -18.35 20.31
N GLN A 30 2.83 -17.90 20.66
CA GLN A 30 3.26 -16.51 20.46
C GLN A 30 3.42 -16.16 18.97
N GLU A 31 3.96 -17.06 18.16
CA GLU A 31 4.09 -16.87 16.71
C GLU A 31 2.70 -16.73 16.06
N VAL A 32 1.77 -17.63 16.42
CA VAL A 32 0.38 -17.57 15.95
C VAL A 32 -0.27 -16.24 16.30
N TRP A 33 -0.18 -15.79 17.56
CA TRP A 33 -0.80 -14.51 17.97
C TRP A 33 -0.20 -13.29 17.29
N LYS A 34 1.13 -13.26 17.08
CA LYS A 34 1.80 -12.15 16.40
C LYS A 34 1.33 -12.03 14.95
N VAL A 35 1.29 -13.15 14.24
CA VAL A 35 0.86 -13.19 12.84
C VAL A 35 -0.63 -12.89 12.73
N HIS A 36 -1.46 -13.47 13.59
CA HIS A 36 -2.89 -13.20 13.64
C HIS A 36 -3.21 -11.71 13.86
N ALA A 37 -2.48 -11.05 14.78
CA ALA A 37 -2.58 -9.61 14.97
C ALA A 37 -2.16 -8.82 13.73
N GLY A 38 -1.12 -9.28 13.02
CA GLY A 38 -0.69 -8.71 11.74
C GLY A 38 -1.76 -8.82 10.65
N PHE A 39 -2.37 -10.01 10.49
CA PHE A 39 -3.47 -10.23 9.55
C PHE A 39 -4.65 -9.31 9.82
N LYS A 40 -5.08 -9.18 11.08
CA LYS A 40 -6.14 -8.24 11.46
C LYS A 40 -5.83 -6.82 11.04
N ARG A 41 -4.62 -6.33 11.33
CA ARG A 41 -4.22 -4.97 10.96
C ARG A 41 -4.26 -4.75 9.45
N MET A 42 -3.78 -5.72 8.67
CA MET A 42 -3.83 -5.66 7.20
C MET A 42 -5.27 -5.67 6.68
N ALA A 43 -6.13 -6.51 7.24
CA ALA A 43 -7.55 -6.56 6.87
C ALA A 43 -8.22 -5.19 7.12
N PHE A 44 -8.00 -4.56 8.27
CA PHE A 44 -8.55 -3.22 8.54
C PHE A 44 -8.01 -2.15 7.60
N MET A 45 -6.71 -2.16 7.28
CA MET A 45 -6.15 -1.20 6.31
C MET A 45 -6.76 -1.36 4.92
N LEU A 46 -7.00 -2.60 4.47
CA LEU A 46 -7.64 -2.87 3.19
C LEU A 46 -9.11 -2.42 3.18
N LEU A 47 -9.84 -2.67 4.27
CA LEU A 47 -11.23 -2.20 4.41
C LEU A 47 -11.31 -0.67 4.38
N ASP A 48 -10.44 0.01 5.13
CA ASP A 48 -10.36 1.48 5.16
C ASP A 48 -10.05 2.04 3.76
N HIS A 49 -9.11 1.42 3.03
CA HIS A 49 -8.81 1.81 1.66
C HIS A 49 -9.99 1.60 0.70
N MET A 50 -10.72 0.48 0.81
CA MET A 50 -11.92 0.24 0.01
C MET A 50 -13.03 1.26 0.30
N ASP A 51 -13.18 1.66 1.56
CA ASP A 51 -14.16 2.67 1.95
C ASP A 51 -13.79 4.06 1.40
N HIS A 52 -12.50 4.38 1.30
CA HIS A 52 -12.04 5.59 0.63
C HIS A 52 -12.29 5.56 -0.89
N ILE A 53 -12.02 4.44 -1.57
CA ILE A 53 -12.31 4.30 -3.01
C ILE A 53 -13.80 4.49 -3.29
N LYS A 54 -14.68 3.82 -2.54
CA LYS A 54 -16.14 3.93 -2.73
C LYS A 54 -16.67 5.35 -2.51
N LYS A 55 -16.05 6.13 -1.61
CA LYS A 55 -16.42 7.54 -1.41
C LYS A 55 -16.01 8.39 -2.61
N HIS A 56 -14.81 8.17 -3.16
CA HIS A 56 -14.34 8.90 -4.33
C HIS A 56 -15.05 8.49 -5.64
N GLU A 57 -15.53 7.24 -5.78
CA GLU A 57 -16.36 6.85 -6.93
C GLU A 57 -17.78 7.45 -6.89
N ASN A 58 -18.30 7.78 -5.70
CA ASN A 58 -19.57 8.49 -5.55
C ASN A 58 -19.42 10.02 -5.60
N GLU A 59 -18.22 10.56 -5.37
CA GLU A 59 -17.85 11.93 -5.69
C GLU A 59 -17.42 11.99 -7.16
N ASN A 60 -18.36 11.79 -8.09
CA ASN A 60 -18.12 12.18 -9.47
C ASN A 60 -18.15 13.72 -9.50
N PRO A 61 -17.02 14.44 -9.66
CA PRO A 61 -17.10 15.85 -9.93
C PRO A 61 -17.52 15.95 -11.39
N ASP A 62 -18.67 16.57 -11.66
CA ASP A 62 -19.08 16.89 -13.02
C ASP A 62 -17.88 17.48 -13.79
N GLN A 63 -17.56 16.83 -14.90
CA GLN A 63 -16.48 17.16 -15.80
C GLN A 63 -16.70 18.55 -16.42
N GLU A 64 -16.27 19.61 -15.76
CA GLU A 64 -15.90 20.86 -16.44
C GLU A 64 -14.62 21.42 -15.85
N THR A 65 -13.49 20.83 -16.24
CA THR A 65 -12.24 21.58 -16.34
C THR A 65 -11.38 20.94 -17.42
N TYR A 66 -11.80 21.09 -18.68
CA TYR A 66 -10.80 21.13 -19.75
C TYR A 66 -9.90 22.34 -19.47
N PRO A 67 -8.56 22.20 -19.47
CA PRO A 67 -7.71 23.35 -19.69
C PRO A 67 -7.91 23.77 -21.16
N GLU A 68 -8.79 24.73 -21.39
CA GLU A 68 -8.74 25.58 -22.59
C GLU A 68 -7.46 26.42 -22.50
N ASP A 69 -6.33 25.83 -22.91
CA ASP A 69 -5.26 26.55 -23.60
C ASP A 69 -4.19 25.53 -24.03
N MET A 70 -4.45 24.86 -25.15
CA MET A 70 -3.40 24.27 -25.97
C MET A 70 -3.65 24.68 -27.40
N ASP A 71 -3.37 25.95 -27.71
CA ASP A 71 -3.13 26.39 -29.07
C ASP A 71 -1.82 27.20 -29.15
N THR A 72 -0.83 26.53 -29.74
CA THR A 72 0.21 27.04 -30.67
C THR A 72 1.17 28.14 -30.22
N ASP A 73 2.48 27.84 -30.21
CA ASP A 73 3.29 28.16 -31.40
C ASP A 73 4.62 27.36 -31.46
N ASP A 74 4.93 26.92 -32.66
CA ASP A 74 6.11 26.19 -33.10
C ASP A 74 7.27 27.18 -33.26
N SER A 75 8.33 27.09 -32.45
CA SER A 75 9.60 27.76 -32.78
C SER A 75 10.80 27.02 -32.21
N GLU A 76 11.42 26.27 -33.12
CA GLU A 76 12.86 26.26 -33.39
C GLU A 76 13.84 25.96 -32.23
N THR A 77 14.32 24.72 -32.24
CA THR A 77 15.75 24.33 -32.17
C THR A 77 16.67 25.02 -31.15
N ALA A 78 17.18 24.24 -30.20
CA ALA A 78 18.63 24.05 -30.06
C ALA A 78 18.95 22.94 -29.04
N ASP A 79 19.39 21.79 -29.56
CA ASP A 79 20.18 20.80 -28.84
C ASP A 79 21.40 21.46 -28.17
N LYS A 80 21.64 21.13 -26.90
CA LYS A 80 22.98 20.93 -26.38
C LYS A 80 23.01 19.77 -25.39
N GLU A 81 23.48 18.63 -25.89
CA GLU A 81 24.23 17.64 -25.10
C GLU A 81 25.25 18.33 -24.19
N GLY A 82 25.34 17.86 -22.96
CA GLY A 82 26.26 18.36 -21.94
C GLY A 82 26.32 17.42 -20.74
N THR A 83 26.78 16.20 -20.98
CA THR A 83 27.28 15.23 -20.00
C THR A 83 28.18 15.91 -18.96
N SER A 84 27.99 15.64 -17.67
CA SER A 84 29.00 14.97 -16.82
C SER A 84 28.62 15.04 -15.34
N LEU A 85 28.50 13.86 -14.76
CA LEU A 85 28.48 13.59 -13.33
C LEU A 85 29.91 13.79 -12.81
N GLU A 86 30.16 14.68 -11.86
CA GLU A 86 31.36 14.58 -11.02
C GLU A 86 31.12 15.06 -9.59
N THR A 87 31.46 14.16 -8.68
CA THR A 87 31.56 14.29 -7.23
C THR A 87 32.68 15.27 -6.86
N GLY A 88 32.50 16.11 -5.85
CA GLY A 88 33.57 16.98 -5.35
C GLY A 88 33.22 17.69 -4.05
N GLU A 89 33.69 17.10 -2.95
CA GLU A 89 33.72 17.62 -1.58
C GLU A 89 34.60 18.88 -1.46
N SER A 90 34.16 19.89 -0.69
CA SER A 90 35.09 20.89 -0.13
C SER A 90 34.48 21.60 1.08
N SER A 91 35.19 21.48 2.21
CA SER A 91 34.99 22.20 3.47
C SER A 91 35.36 23.68 3.36
N ASP A 92 34.67 24.51 4.16
CA ASP A 92 35.27 25.58 4.98
C ASP A 92 34.38 25.77 6.22
#